data_AF-A0A501WV48-F1
#
_entry.id   AF-A0A501WV48-F1
#
_cell.length_a   1.000
_cell.length_b   1.000
_cell.length_c   1.000
_cell.angle_alpha   90.00
_cell.angle_beta   90.00
_cell.angle_gamma   90.00
#
_symmetry.space_group_name_H-M   'P 1'
#
loop_
_entity.id
_entity.type
_entity.pdbx_description
1 polymer ?
#
loop_
_entity_poly.entity_id
_entity_poly.type
_entity_poly.pdbx_seq_one_letter_code
_entity_poly.pdbx_strand_id
1 'polypeptide(L)'
;MPIYYEARVAKIEINPELEGLIDTEFDDATGGIGEDARAATARRWARAEALVGADKRLDTLVADLLGHFDRRLEAMNGKAMIVCMSRSIAAKVYERIVAARPEWHSDQDDAGAVKVIITGNAADAKELQPHIRSKARQELLRNRYRKPEDPLRLVIV
;
A
#
# COMPACT_ATOMS: atom_id res chain seq x y z
N MET A 1 -12.81 -11.76 -15.77
CA MET A 1 -12.42 -10.33 -15.81
C MET A 1 -11.05 -10.24 -16.46
N PRO A 2 -10.90 -9.61 -17.62
CA PRO A 2 -9.58 -9.36 -18.21
C PRO A 2 -8.76 -8.47 -17.28
N ILE A 3 -7.53 -8.89 -16.94
CA ILE A 3 -6.59 -8.12 -16.12
C ILE A 3 -5.75 -7.29 -17.07
N TYR A 4 -5.87 -5.97 -16.99
CA TYR A 4 -5.02 -5.05 -17.73
C TYR A 4 -3.85 -4.64 -16.84
N TYR A 5 -2.63 -4.95 -17.29
CA TYR A 5 -1.40 -4.54 -16.62
C TYR A 5 -0.83 -3.31 -17.31
N GLU A 6 -0.61 -2.24 -16.54
CA GLU A 6 0.09 -1.04 -16.99
C GLU A 6 1.32 -0.85 -16.10
N ALA A 7 2.50 -1.10 -16.65
CA ALA A 7 3.75 -0.87 -15.92
C ALA A 7 3.95 0.63 -15.71
N ARG A 8 3.95 1.07 -14.45
CA ARG A 8 4.30 2.44 -14.05
C ARG A 8 5.60 2.40 -13.26
N VAL A 9 6.71 2.67 -13.96
CA VAL A 9 8.02 2.79 -13.32
C VAL A 9 8.17 4.21 -12.81
N ALA A 10 7.97 4.41 -11.51
CA ALA A 10 8.46 5.62 -10.86
C ALA A 10 10.00 5.57 -10.92
N LYS A 11 10.64 6.51 -11.64
CA LYS A 11 12.10 6.60 -11.65
C LYS A 11 12.56 6.85 -10.21
N ILE A 12 13.23 5.86 -9.65
CA ILE A 12 13.89 5.98 -8.35
C ILE A 12 15.27 6.54 -8.68
N GLU A 13 15.60 7.74 -8.21
CA GLU A 13 17.00 8.16 -8.14
C GLU A 13 17.65 7.35 -7.02
N ILE A 14 18.17 6.19 -7.41
CA ILE A 14 18.94 5.32 -6.53
C ILE A 14 20.35 5.94 -6.49
N ASN A 15 20.87 6.19 -5.28
CA ASN A 15 22.27 6.60 -5.13
C ASN A 15 23.17 5.52 -5.79
N PRO A 16 24.14 5.89 -6.65
CA PRO A 16 24.98 4.93 -7.39
C PRO A 16 25.73 3.90 -6.52
N GLU A 17 25.97 4.19 -5.24
CA GLU A 17 26.50 3.19 -4.28
C GLU A 17 25.52 2.03 -3.98
N LEU A 18 24.23 2.26 -4.18
CA LEU A 18 23.16 1.27 -3.97
C LEU A 18 22.84 0.45 -5.22
N GLU A 19 23.20 0.93 -6.42
CA GLU A 19 22.93 0.26 -7.70
C GLU A 19 23.79 -1.01 -7.87
N GLY A 20 25.09 -0.92 -7.56
CA GLY A 20 26.00 -2.07 -7.57
C GLY A 20 25.71 -3.14 -6.50
N LEU A 21 24.97 -2.77 -5.44
CA LEU A 21 24.56 -3.69 -4.40
C LEU A 21 23.41 -4.59 -4.86
N ILE A 22 22.47 -4.06 -5.65
CA ILE A 22 21.30 -4.82 -6.14
C ILE A 22 21.74 -5.96 -7.08
N ASP A 23 22.69 -5.71 -7.97
CA ASP A 23 23.19 -6.72 -8.92
C ASP A 23 24.02 -7.82 -8.22
N THR A 24 24.86 -7.45 -7.26
CA THR A 24 25.63 -8.43 -6.47
C THR A 24 24.71 -9.23 -5.52
N GLU A 25 23.58 -8.66 -5.08
CA GLU A 25 22.60 -9.28 -4.19
C GLU A 25 21.58 -10.20 -4.89
N PHE A 26 21.48 -10.17 -6.23
CA PHE A 26 20.62 -11.07 -7.01
C PHE A 26 21.20 -12.50 -7.12
N ASP A 27 22.53 -12.62 -7.25
CA ASP A 27 23.22 -13.91 -7.33
C ASP A 27 23.18 -14.66 -5.98
N ASP A 28 23.26 -13.95 -4.86
CA ASP A 28 23.24 -14.53 -3.50
C ASP A 28 21.86 -15.07 -3.07
N ALA A 29 20.77 -14.63 -3.72
CA ALA A 29 19.41 -15.10 -3.45
C ALA A 29 19.18 -16.57 -3.86
N THR A 30 20.12 -17.18 -4.60
CA THR A 30 20.05 -18.58 -5.02
C THR A 30 20.68 -19.57 -4.04
N GLY A 31 21.26 -19.12 -2.91
CA GLY A 31 22.01 -19.97 -1.97
C GLY A 31 21.52 -19.97 -0.50
N GLY A 32 20.73 -20.97 -0.10
CA GLY A 32 20.76 -21.62 1.23
C GLY A 32 20.20 -20.90 2.47
N ILE A 33 19.26 -21.56 3.18
CA ILE A 33 18.59 -21.08 4.40
C ILE A 33 19.39 -21.47 5.67
N GLY A 34 20.09 -20.50 6.28
CA GLY A 34 20.67 -20.57 7.64
C GLY A 34 20.18 -19.43 8.54
N GLU A 35 20.49 -19.45 9.85
CA GLU A 35 20.08 -18.36 10.78
C GLU A 35 20.67 -17.00 10.41
N ASP A 36 21.90 -16.97 9.88
CA ASP A 36 22.52 -15.76 9.32
C ASP A 36 21.74 -15.21 8.12
N ALA A 37 21.17 -16.10 7.30
CA ALA A 37 20.34 -15.72 6.16
C ALA A 37 19.02 -15.07 6.60
N ARG A 38 18.45 -15.45 7.76
CA ARG A 38 17.25 -14.78 8.32
C ARG A 38 17.56 -13.37 8.79
N ALA A 39 18.67 -13.17 9.48
CA ALA A 39 19.08 -11.84 9.93
C ALA A 39 19.43 -10.91 8.75
N ALA A 40 20.11 -11.44 7.73
CA ALA A 40 20.37 -10.72 6.48
C ALA A 40 19.06 -10.36 5.76
N THR A 41 18.13 -11.31 5.65
CA THR A 41 16.80 -11.08 5.02
C THR A 41 16.00 -10.02 5.78
N ALA A 42 15.99 -10.04 7.11
CA ALA A 42 15.31 -9.01 7.90
C ALA A 42 15.90 -7.61 7.68
N ARG A 43 17.23 -7.50 7.60
CA ARG A 43 17.92 -6.22 7.28
C ARG A 43 17.59 -5.75 5.86
N ARG A 44 17.56 -6.67 4.88
CA ARG A 44 17.16 -6.39 3.48
C ARG A 44 15.74 -5.83 3.42
N TRP A 45 14.78 -6.47 4.08
CA TRP A 45 13.38 -6.03 4.14
C TRP A 45 13.22 -4.66 4.81
N ALA A 46 13.93 -4.40 5.91
CA ALA A 46 13.89 -3.11 6.58
C ALA A 46 14.43 -1.96 5.71
N ARG A 47 15.51 -2.21 4.94
CA ARG A 47 16.07 -1.21 4.02
C ARG A 47 15.13 -0.94 2.85
N ALA A 48 14.56 -1.99 2.26
CA ALA A 48 13.58 -1.85 1.18
C ALA A 48 12.32 -1.13 1.65
N GLU A 49 11.82 -1.42 2.86
CA GLU A 49 10.69 -0.71 3.45
C GLU A 49 11.00 0.78 3.65
N ALA A 50 12.19 1.12 4.16
CA ALA A 50 12.61 2.52 4.33
C ALA A 50 12.65 3.28 2.99
N LEU A 51 13.13 2.63 1.92
CA LEU A 51 13.17 3.22 0.59
C LEU A 51 11.78 3.39 -0.02
N VAL A 52 10.95 2.34 0.05
CA VAL A 52 9.59 2.35 -0.51
C VAL A 52 8.69 3.33 0.24
N GLY A 53 8.85 3.39 1.57
CA GLY A 53 8.07 4.22 2.49
C GLY A 53 8.62 5.64 2.72
N ALA A 54 9.62 6.07 1.93
CA ALA A 54 10.15 7.42 1.97
C ALA A 54 9.07 8.45 1.62
N ASP A 55 8.93 9.50 2.43
CA ASP A 55 7.75 10.37 2.36
C ASP A 55 7.57 11.06 1.01
N LYS A 56 8.64 11.64 0.45
CA LYS A 56 8.61 12.27 -0.90
C LYS A 56 8.17 11.31 -2.00
N ARG A 57 8.57 10.04 -1.89
CA ARG A 57 8.20 8.99 -2.86
C ARG A 57 6.72 8.67 -2.74
N LEU A 58 6.22 8.50 -1.52
CA LEU A 58 4.80 8.24 -1.28
C LEU A 58 3.92 9.40 -1.75
N ASP A 59 4.36 10.65 -1.58
CA ASP A 59 3.63 11.82 -2.09
C ASP A 59 3.48 11.77 -3.61
N THR A 60 4.58 11.53 -4.31
CA THR A 60 4.61 11.42 -5.79
C THR A 60 3.75 10.25 -6.27
N LEU A 61 3.87 9.10 -5.59
CA LEU A 61 3.12 7.89 -5.91
C LEU A 61 1.61 8.09 -5.74
N VAL A 62 1.18 8.68 -4.61
CA VAL A 62 -0.24 8.91 -4.32
C VAL A 62 -0.84 9.89 -5.32
N ALA A 63 -0.12 10.95 -5.67
CA ALA A 63 -0.57 11.91 -6.69
C ALA A 63 -0.79 11.24 -8.05
N ASP A 64 0.15 10.41 -8.52
CA ASP A 64 0.00 9.67 -9.79
C ASP A 64 -1.15 8.65 -9.73
N LEU A 65 -1.27 7.90 -8.62
CA LEU A 65 -2.35 6.94 -8.41
C LEU A 65 -3.73 7.59 -8.49
N LEU A 66 -3.92 8.72 -7.81
CA LEU A 66 -5.19 9.45 -7.83
C LEU A 66 -5.50 10.02 -9.22
N GLY A 67 -4.49 10.58 -9.91
CA GLY A 67 -4.66 11.09 -11.27
C GLY A 67 -4.93 9.99 -12.32
N HIS A 68 -4.38 8.80 -12.13
CA HIS A 68 -4.73 7.64 -12.95
C HIS A 68 -6.14 7.14 -12.66
N PHE A 69 -6.50 7.06 -11.38
CA PHE A 69 -7.83 6.62 -10.97
C PHE A 69 -8.93 7.54 -11.50
N ASP A 70 -8.74 8.86 -11.43
CA ASP A 70 -9.70 9.83 -11.98
C ASP A 70 -9.91 9.64 -13.50
N ARG A 71 -8.82 9.55 -14.27
CA ARG A 71 -8.91 9.30 -15.72
C ARG A 71 -9.63 7.99 -16.05
N ARG A 72 -9.41 6.96 -15.23
CA ARG A 72 -10.13 5.69 -15.41
C ARG A 72 -11.63 5.86 -15.18
N LEU A 73 -12.01 6.66 -14.18
CA LEU A 73 -13.41 6.89 -13.82
C LEU A 73 -14.20 7.68 -14.87
N GLU A 74 -13.53 8.50 -15.68
CA GLU A 74 -14.14 9.16 -16.85
C GLU A 74 -14.64 8.15 -17.89
N ALA A 75 -13.91 7.04 -18.07
CA ALA A 75 -14.25 6.01 -19.05
C ALA A 75 -15.14 4.90 -18.46
N MET A 76 -14.97 4.57 -17.18
CA MET A 76 -15.67 3.46 -16.53
C MET A 76 -15.69 3.62 -15.02
N ASN A 77 -16.87 3.50 -14.40
CA ASN A 77 -16.96 3.46 -12.95
C ASN A 77 -16.27 2.18 -12.42
N GLY A 78 -15.46 2.33 -11.38
CA GLY A 78 -14.65 1.22 -10.89
C GLY A 78 -14.09 1.45 -9.50
N LYS A 79 -13.60 0.35 -8.93
CA LYS A 79 -12.91 0.32 -7.65
C LYS A 79 -11.45 -0.06 -7.86
N ALA A 80 -10.59 0.35 -6.95
CA ALA A 80 -9.19 -0.02 -7.00
C ALA A 80 -8.65 -0.48 -5.63
N MET A 81 -7.66 -1.36 -5.70
CA MET A 81 -6.96 -1.92 -4.56
C MET A 81 -5.49 -1.53 -4.66
N ILE A 82 -4.94 -0.94 -3.60
CA ILE A 82 -3.53 -0.58 -3.48
C ILE A 82 -2.89 -1.61 -2.56
N VAL A 83 -1.95 -2.38 -3.10
CA VAL A 83 -1.21 -3.39 -2.33
C VAL A 83 0.10 -2.78 -1.86
N CYS A 84 0.31 -2.75 -0.55
CA CYS A 84 1.46 -2.15 0.09
C CYS A 84 2.43 -3.22 0.61
N MET A 85 3.71 -2.87 0.66
CA MET A 85 4.76 -3.74 1.18
C MET A 85 4.66 -3.97 2.69
N SER A 86 4.16 -2.97 3.42
CA SER A 86 4.00 -3.02 4.88
C SER A 86 2.75 -2.29 5.35
N ARG A 87 2.29 -2.64 6.56
CA ARG A 87 1.13 -2.01 7.22
C ARG A 87 1.37 -0.52 7.48
N SER A 88 2.60 -0.15 7.82
CA SER A 88 3.02 1.23 8.03
C SER A 88 2.90 2.06 6.76
N ILE A 89 3.34 1.50 5.62
CA ILE A 89 3.18 2.14 4.31
C ILE A 89 1.71 2.29 3.95
N ALA A 90 0.88 1.27 4.22
CA ALA A 90 -0.56 1.33 3.96
C ALA A 90 -1.24 2.49 4.70
N ALA A 91 -0.91 2.69 5.98
CA ALA A 91 -1.42 3.81 6.77
C ALA A 91 -0.92 5.17 6.23
N LYS A 92 0.38 5.29 5.90
CA LYS A 92 0.95 6.51 5.30
C LYS A 92 0.32 6.88 3.95
N VAL A 93 -0.01 5.88 3.13
CA VAL A 93 -0.70 6.06 1.85
C VAL A 93 -2.13 6.55 2.09
N TYR A 94 -2.83 5.98 3.07
CA TYR A 94 -4.17 6.43 3.46
C TYR A 94 -4.19 7.89 3.90
N GLU A 95 -3.26 8.29 4.78
CA GLU A 95 -3.17 9.69 5.24
C GLU A 95 -3.00 10.67 4.08
N ARG A 96 -2.16 10.32 3.10
CA ARG A 96 -1.94 11.15 1.90
C ARG A 96 -3.17 11.21 1.00
N ILE A 97 -3.88 10.10 0.83
CA ILE A 97 -5.13 10.08 0.06
C ILE A 97 -6.18 10.94 0.75
N VAL A 98 -6.32 10.84 2.07
CA VAL A 98 -7.26 11.67 2.86
C VAL A 98 -6.87 13.14 2.84
N ALA A 99 -5.57 13.46 2.90
CA ALA A 99 -5.11 14.84 2.78
C ALA A 99 -5.44 15.44 1.41
N ALA A 100 -5.32 14.64 0.33
CA ALA A 100 -5.69 15.06 -1.02
C ALA A 100 -7.21 15.10 -1.25
N ARG A 101 -7.98 14.23 -0.58
CA ARG A 101 -9.44 14.11 -0.69
C ARG A 101 -10.10 13.93 0.68
N PRO A 102 -10.25 15.01 1.45
CA PRO A 102 -10.79 14.95 2.81
C PRO A 102 -12.19 14.33 2.87
N GLU A 103 -12.98 14.48 1.80
CA GLU A 103 -14.35 13.95 1.70
C GLU A 103 -14.41 12.42 1.55
N TRP A 104 -13.27 11.75 1.30
CA TRP A 104 -13.21 10.28 1.23
C TRP A 104 -13.03 9.63 2.59
N HIS A 105 -12.68 10.43 3.60
CA HIS A 105 -12.45 9.96 4.95
C HIS A 105 -13.76 9.67 5.70
N SER A 106 -13.73 8.63 6.55
CA SER A 106 -14.69 8.42 7.62
C SER A 106 -14.09 7.48 8.65
N ASP A 107 -14.40 7.70 9.94
CA ASP A 107 -14.07 6.75 11.01
C ASP A 107 -14.98 5.52 11.01
N GLN A 108 -16.19 5.63 10.45
CA GLN A 108 -17.17 4.55 10.45
C GLN A 108 -16.92 3.57 9.31
N ASP A 109 -17.01 2.27 9.58
CA ASP A 109 -16.70 1.23 8.59
C ASP A 109 -17.76 1.06 7.50
N ASP A 110 -18.94 1.62 7.69
CA ASP A 110 -20.04 1.66 6.72
C ASP A 110 -20.04 2.93 5.85
N ALA A 111 -19.15 3.89 6.14
CA ALA A 111 -19.01 5.13 5.39
C ALA A 111 -17.58 5.34 4.84
N GLY A 112 -17.39 6.44 4.11
CA GLY A 112 -16.12 6.80 3.47
C GLY A 112 -15.85 6.03 2.17
N ALA A 113 -14.93 6.59 1.38
CA ALA A 113 -14.58 6.12 0.04
C ALA A 113 -13.21 5.43 -0.04
N VAL A 114 -12.39 5.51 1.02
CA VAL A 114 -11.10 4.81 1.14
C VAL A 114 -10.97 4.13 2.51
N LYS A 115 -10.47 2.89 2.54
CA LYS A 115 -10.21 2.15 3.79
C LYS A 115 -8.94 1.31 3.71
N VAL A 116 -8.16 1.32 4.79
CA VAL A 116 -7.04 0.38 5.00
C VAL A 116 -7.58 -0.91 5.62
N ILE A 117 -7.18 -2.06 5.08
CA ILE A 117 -7.53 -3.39 5.57
C ILE A 117 -6.22 -4.11 5.93
N ILE A 118 -5.88 -4.08 7.22
CA ILE A 118 -4.72 -4.75 7.77
C ILE A 118 -5.12 -5.61 8.97
N THR A 119 -4.25 -6.57 9.31
CA THR A 119 -4.29 -7.22 10.62
C THR A 119 -3.43 -6.45 11.62
N GLY A 120 -3.77 -6.53 12.90
CA GLY A 120 -2.99 -5.92 13.96
C GLY A 120 -3.51 -6.26 15.35
N ASN A 121 -2.83 -5.73 16.35
CA ASN A 121 -3.12 -5.91 17.77
C ASN A 121 -2.94 -4.59 18.55
N ALA A 122 -3.28 -4.61 19.84
CA ALA A 122 -3.27 -3.41 20.68
C ALA A 122 -1.87 -2.83 20.95
N ALA A 123 -0.79 -3.59 20.71
CA ALA A 123 0.58 -3.13 20.88
C ALA A 123 1.15 -2.49 19.60
N ASP A 124 0.42 -2.53 18.48
CA ASP A 124 0.83 -1.86 17.25
C ASP A 124 0.84 -0.33 17.42
N ALA A 125 1.65 0.33 16.59
CA ALA A 125 1.83 1.77 16.60
C ALA A 125 0.49 2.53 16.43
N LYS A 126 0.42 3.74 16.98
CA LYS A 126 -0.81 4.54 17.07
C LYS A 126 -1.44 4.79 15.71
N GLU A 127 -0.64 4.94 14.67
CA GLU A 127 -1.05 5.21 13.30
C GLU A 127 -1.81 4.02 12.69
N LEU A 128 -1.56 2.80 13.18
CA LEU A 128 -2.25 1.58 12.71
C LEU A 128 -3.58 1.35 13.43
N GLN A 129 -3.74 1.88 14.64
CA GLN A 129 -4.91 1.61 15.50
C GLN A 129 -6.27 1.90 14.82
N PRO A 130 -6.46 3.01 14.06
CA PRO A 130 -7.72 3.28 13.36
C PRO A 130 -8.06 2.24 12.28
N HIS A 131 -7.08 1.45 11.84
CA HIS A 131 -7.22 0.48 10.76
C HIS A 131 -7.39 -0.96 11.27
N ILE A 132 -7.10 -1.20 12.55
CA ILE A 132 -7.24 -2.52 13.19
C ILE A 132 -8.72 -2.79 13.48
N ARG A 133 -9.20 -3.93 12.99
CA ARG A 133 -10.61 -4.32 13.01
C ARG A 133 -10.78 -5.78 13.36
N SER A 134 -11.94 -6.12 13.93
CA SER A 134 -12.35 -7.52 14.12
C SER A 134 -12.66 -8.17 12.76
N LYS A 135 -12.67 -9.51 12.72
CA LYS A 135 -13.02 -10.28 11.52
C LYS A 135 -14.38 -9.86 10.94
N ALA A 136 -15.38 -9.64 11.80
CA ALA A 136 -16.72 -9.22 11.37
C ALA A 136 -16.71 -7.84 10.69
N ARG A 137 -15.90 -6.90 11.21
CA ARG A 137 -15.74 -5.56 10.62
C ARG A 137 -14.97 -5.61 9.30
N GLN A 138 -13.97 -6.48 9.17
CA GLN A 138 -13.30 -6.72 7.88
C GLN A 138 -14.24 -7.36 6.85
N GLU A 139 -15.14 -8.25 7.26
CA GLU A 139 -16.17 -8.82 6.37
C GLU A 139 -17.14 -7.74 5.85
N LEU A 140 -17.53 -6.81 6.71
CA LEU A 140 -18.36 -5.67 6.32
C LEU A 140 -17.69 -4.86 5.20
N LEU A 141 -16.40 -4.52 5.36
CA LEU A 141 -15.65 -3.81 4.32
C LEU A 141 -15.56 -4.61 3.01
N ARG A 142 -15.36 -5.93 3.10
CA ARG A 142 -15.36 -6.81 1.91
C ARG A 142 -16.70 -6.79 1.20
N ASN A 143 -17.80 -6.85 1.94
CA ASN A 143 -19.15 -6.83 1.39
C ASN A 143 -19.49 -5.49 0.75
N ARG A 144 -19.08 -4.38 1.36
CA ARG A 144 -19.14 -3.04 0.75
C ARG A 144 -18.33 -2.95 -0.54
N TYR A 145 -17.09 -3.44 -0.52
CA TYR A 145 -16.21 -3.36 -1.68
C TYR A 145 -16.73 -4.17 -2.88
N ARG A 146 -17.44 -5.29 -2.63
CA ARG A 146 -18.06 -6.09 -3.70
C ARG A 146 -19.26 -5.42 -4.39
N LYS A 147 -19.92 -4.45 -3.75
CA LYS A 147 -21.08 -3.73 -4.29
C LYS A 147 -20.65 -2.57 -5.18
N PRO A 148 -20.87 -2.60 -6.50
CA PRO A 148 -20.43 -1.54 -7.42
C PRO A 148 -20.92 -0.14 -7.05
N GLU A 149 -22.13 -0.04 -6.50
CA GLU A 149 -22.81 1.19 -6.09
C GLU A 149 -22.41 1.71 -4.71
N ASP A 150 -21.68 0.91 -3.91
CA ASP A 150 -21.21 1.37 -2.59
C ASP A 150 -20.12 2.44 -2.75
N PRO A 151 -20.17 3.53 -1.95
CA PRO A 151 -19.22 4.63 -2.04
C PRO A 151 -17.78 4.23 -1.72
N LEU A 152 -17.50 3.05 -1.16
CA LEU A 152 -16.14 2.54 -0.96
C LEU A 152 -15.46 2.27 -2.30
N ARG A 153 -14.55 3.16 -2.73
CA ARG A 153 -13.87 3.11 -4.04
C ARG A 153 -12.49 2.49 -3.96
N LEU A 154 -11.76 2.80 -2.89
CA LEU A 154 -10.38 2.36 -2.70
C LEU A 154 -10.22 1.51 -1.44
N VAL A 155 -9.48 0.41 -1.58
CA VAL A 155 -8.99 -0.35 -0.43
C VAL A 155 -7.47 -0.43 -0.48
N ILE A 156 -6.83 -0.29 0.66
CA ILE A 156 -5.37 -0.39 0.81
C ILE A 156 -5.09 -1.61 1.68
N VAL A 157 -4.25 -2.52 1.19
CA VAL A 157 -3.93 -3.80 1.85
C VAL A 157 -2.44 -3.94 2.10
#